data_AF-A0A7G2IN40-F1
#
_entry.id   AF-A0A7G2IN40-F1
#
_cell.length_a   1.000
_cell.length_b   1.000
_cell.length_c   1.000
_cell.angle_alpha   90.00
_cell.angle_beta   90.00
_cell.angle_gamma   90.00
#
_symmetry.space_group_name_H-M   'P 1'
#
loop_
_entity.id
_entity.type
_entity.pdbx_description
1 polymer ?
#
loop_
_entity_poly.entity_id
_entity_poly.type
_entity_poly.pdbx_seq_one_letter_code
_entity_poly.pdbx_strand_id
1 'polypeptide(L)'
;MQPTLDYHALNAMLNLYDKAGRIQFDKDHQAVEAFFAAHVRPNSVAFASQQERLETLVDEGYYDASVLARYDLAFVLKLFAHAHASGFRFQTFLGAWKFYTSYTLKNVRR
;
A
#
# COMPACT_ATOMS: atom_id res chain seq x y z
N MET A 1 19.35 6.69 -16.64
CA MET A 1 18.22 6.95 -15.73
C MET A 1 16.94 6.67 -16.50
N GLN A 2 16.17 5.65 -16.11
CA GLN A 2 14.83 5.47 -16.67
C GLN A 2 13.96 6.65 -16.19
N PRO A 3 13.17 7.29 -17.05
CA PRO A 3 12.24 8.31 -16.60
C PRO A 3 11.32 7.65 -15.57
N THR A 4 11.29 8.18 -14.35
CA THR A 4 10.25 7.86 -13.37
C THR A 4 8.91 8.05 -14.07
N LEU A 5 8.24 6.96 -14.41
CA LEU A 5 6.89 7.00 -14.97
C LEU A 5 6.02 7.70 -13.92
N ASP A 6 5.64 8.93 -14.22
CA ASP A 6 4.78 9.73 -13.35
C ASP A 6 3.41 9.07 -13.29
N TYR A 7 3.10 8.43 -12.15
CA TYR A 7 1.84 7.74 -11.92
C TYR A 7 0.64 8.70 -11.99
N HIS A 8 0.84 10.01 -11.75
CA HIS A 8 -0.20 11.00 -11.98
C HIS A 8 -0.45 11.23 -13.47
N ALA A 9 0.61 11.28 -14.29
CA ALA A 9 0.48 11.38 -15.73
C ALA A 9 -0.23 10.15 -16.32
N LEU A 10 0.09 8.94 -15.85
CA LEU A 10 -0.59 7.70 -16.26
C LEU A 10 -2.07 7.71 -15.92
N ASN A 11 -2.45 8.12 -14.70
CA ASN A 11 -3.85 8.26 -14.32
C ASN A 11 -4.57 9.37 -15.14
N ALA A 12 -3.89 10.47 -15.44
CA ALA A 12 -4.44 11.54 -16.27
C ALA A 12 -4.77 11.09 -17.71
N MET A 13 -4.15 10.02 -18.23
CA MET A 13 -4.46 9.46 -19.55
C MET A 13 -5.90 8.91 -19.63
N LEU A 14 -6.57 8.63 -18.51
CA LEU A 14 -7.99 8.27 -18.49
C LEU A 14 -8.89 9.41 -19.02
N ASN A 15 -8.42 10.66 -18.96
CA ASN A 15 -9.12 11.81 -19.51
C ASN A 15 -8.86 12.01 -21.02
N LEU A 16 -8.05 11.15 -21.65
CA LEU A 16 -7.73 11.20 -23.07
C LEU A 16 -8.34 10.01 -23.81
N TYR A 17 -9.13 10.31 -24.83
CA TYR A 17 -9.70 9.30 -25.72
C TYR A 17 -8.70 8.91 -26.81
N ASP A 18 -8.69 7.63 -27.18
CA ASP A 18 -7.93 7.15 -28.33
C ASP A 18 -8.56 7.60 -29.67
N LYS A 19 -7.94 7.24 -30.79
CA LYS A 19 -8.43 7.56 -32.15
C LYS A 19 -9.84 7.00 -32.44
N ALA A 20 -10.31 6.04 -31.66
CA ALA A 20 -11.63 5.42 -31.77
C ALA A 20 -12.61 5.91 -30.69
N GLY A 21 -12.25 6.94 -29.91
CA GLY A 21 -13.11 7.50 -28.87
C GLY A 21 -13.20 6.65 -27.60
N ARG A 22 -12.22 5.77 -27.32
CA ARG A 22 -12.23 4.89 -26.14
C ARG A 22 -11.31 5.38 -25.04
N ILE A 23 -11.71 5.14 -23.79
CA ILE A 23 -10.90 5.39 -22.59
C ILE A 23 -9.84 4.30 -22.45
N GLN A 24 -8.62 4.69 -22.08
CA GLN A 24 -7.48 3.79 -21.93
C GLN A 24 -7.37 3.23 -20.50
N PHE A 25 -8.31 2.36 -20.09
CA PHE A 25 -8.38 1.85 -18.71
C PHE A 25 -7.10 1.16 -18.21
N ASP A 26 -6.35 0.49 -19.09
CA ASP A 26 -5.06 -0.14 -18.76
C ASP A 26 -4.03 0.86 -18.19
N LYS A 27 -4.19 2.16 -18.49
CA LYS A 27 -3.33 3.20 -17.93
C LYS A 27 -3.53 3.41 -16.45
N ASP A 28 -4.72 3.12 -15.90
CA ASP A 28 -4.94 3.17 -14.46
C ASP A 28 -4.21 2.02 -13.74
N HIS A 29 -4.22 0.82 -14.32
CA HIS A 29 -3.43 -0.30 -13.81
C HIS A 29 -1.92 -0.01 -13.86
N GLN A 30 -1.44 0.60 -14.94
CA GLN A 30 -0.04 1.06 -15.03
C GLN A 30 0.28 2.12 -13.97
N ALA A 31 -0.66 3.03 -13.69
CA ALA A 31 -0.50 4.03 -12.64
C ALA A 31 -0.40 3.39 -11.24
N VAL A 32 -1.20 2.36 -10.94
CA VAL A 32 -1.06 1.57 -9.70
C VAL A 32 0.34 0.97 -9.59
N GLU A 33 0.80 0.24 -10.60
CA GLU A 33 2.12 -0.41 -10.55
C GLU A 33 3.26 0.61 -10.43
N ALA A 34 3.19 1.73 -11.16
CA ALA A 34 4.15 2.82 -11.05
C ALA A 34 4.13 3.49 -9.67
N PHE A 35 2.96 3.70 -9.08
CA PHE A 35 2.82 4.24 -7.73
C PHE A 35 3.43 3.30 -6.68
N PHE A 36 3.21 1.99 -6.81
CA PHE A 36 3.81 1.02 -5.91
C PHE A 36 5.34 0.95 -6.06
N ALA A 37 5.85 1.01 -7.28
CA ALA A 37 7.28 0.96 -7.57
C ALA A 37 8.03 2.22 -7.12
N ALA A 38 7.50 3.40 -7.43
CA ALA A 38 8.19 4.67 -7.24
C ALA A 38 7.91 5.31 -5.87
N HIS A 39 6.78 5.00 -5.23
CA HIS A 39 6.36 5.65 -3.98
C HIS A 39 6.15 4.67 -2.83
N VAL A 40 5.26 3.68 -2.97
CA VAL A 40 4.89 2.83 -1.83
C VAL A 40 6.07 1.99 -1.34
N ARG A 41 6.69 1.17 -2.20
CA ARG A 41 7.77 0.25 -1.78
C ARG A 41 8.98 1.00 -1.19
N PRO A 42 9.49 2.09 -1.80
CA PRO A 42 10.65 2.81 -1.24
C PRO A 42 10.37 3.52 0.10
N ASN A 43 9.12 3.86 0.39
CA ASN A 43 8.74 4.59 1.62
C ASN A 43 8.06 3.69 2.67
N SER A 44 7.98 2.38 2.43
CA SER A 44 7.43 1.43 3.40
C SER A 44 8.53 0.87 4.28
N VAL A 45 8.30 0.82 5.59
CA VAL A 45 9.22 0.18 6.54
C VAL A 45 9.10 -1.34 6.42
N ALA A 46 10.23 -2.01 6.21
CA ALA A 46 10.33 -3.46 6.25
C ALA A 46 10.91 -3.90 7.60
N PHE A 47 10.33 -4.96 8.17
CA PHE A 47 10.80 -5.61 9.39
C PHE A 47 11.29 -7.02 9.05
N ALA A 48 12.18 -7.62 9.85
CA ALA A 48 12.67 -8.96 9.59
C ALA A 48 11.59 -10.03 9.86
N SER A 49 10.63 -9.74 10.73
CA SER A 49 9.46 -10.60 10.97
C SER A 49 8.19 -9.83 11.33
N GLN A 50 7.03 -10.51 11.22
CA GLN A 50 5.76 -9.95 11.71
C GLN A 50 5.74 -9.79 13.23
N GLN A 51 6.46 -10.63 13.97
CA GLN A 51 6.57 -10.49 15.42
C GLN A 51 7.32 -9.22 15.79
N GLU A 52 8.52 -9.02 15.24
CA GLU A 52 9.33 -7.80 15.44
C GLU A 52 8.55 -6.54 15.06
N ARG A 53 7.79 -6.59 13.96
CA ARG A 53 6.91 -5.49 13.56
C ARG A 53 5.88 -5.15 14.63
N LEU A 54 5.18 -6.14 15.18
CA LEU A 54 4.14 -5.90 16.19
C LEU A 54 4.75 -5.37 17.49
N GLU A 55 5.88 -5.95 17.93
CA GLU A 55 6.63 -5.49 19.10
C GLU A 55 7.06 -4.03 18.94
N THR A 56 7.71 -3.68 17.83
CA THR A 56 8.16 -2.31 17.56
C THR A 56 7.00 -1.33 17.50
N LEU A 57 5.90 -1.69 16.83
CA LEU A 57 4.74 -0.81 16.72
C LEU A 57 4.03 -0.59 18.07
N VAL A 58 4.04 -1.57 18.96
CA VAL A 58 3.52 -1.40 20.33
C VAL A 58 4.48 -0.56 21.17
N ASP A 59 5.77 -0.87 21.14
CA ASP A 59 6.79 -0.19 21.94
C ASP A 59 6.92 1.30 21.57
N GLU A 60 6.80 1.64 20.29
CA GLU A 60 6.79 3.03 19.80
C GLU A 60 5.41 3.72 19.94
N GLY A 61 4.40 3.03 20.49
CA GLY A 61 3.08 3.59 20.79
C GLY A 61 2.15 3.76 19.58
N TYR A 62 2.43 3.08 18.47
CA TYR A 62 1.57 3.09 17.28
C TYR A 62 0.41 2.11 17.37
N TYR A 63 0.64 0.92 17.91
CA TYR A 63 -0.38 -0.13 18.08
C TYR A 63 -0.77 -0.25 19.54
N ASP A 64 -2.07 -0.45 19.78
CA ASP A 64 -2.60 -0.69 21.12
C ASP A 64 -2.39 -2.15 21.54
N ALA A 65 -1.51 -2.34 22.53
CA ALA A 65 -1.21 -3.65 23.11
C ALA A 65 -2.46 -4.36 23.65
N SER A 66 -3.45 -3.61 24.15
CA SER A 66 -4.65 -4.17 24.76
C SER A 66 -5.52 -4.94 23.76
N VAL A 67 -5.44 -4.60 22.47
CA VAL A 67 -6.15 -5.33 21.40
C VAL A 67 -5.46 -6.67 21.14
N LEU A 68 -4.14 -6.66 21.05
CA LEU A 68 -3.33 -7.85 20.76
C LEU A 68 -3.35 -8.86 21.92
N ALA A 69 -3.32 -8.37 23.16
CA ALA A 69 -3.31 -9.19 24.37
C ALA A 69 -4.56 -10.08 24.56
N ARG A 70 -5.61 -9.87 23.76
CA ARG A 70 -6.84 -10.67 23.78
C ARG A 70 -6.73 -11.98 23.01
N TYR A 71 -5.61 -12.21 22.32
CA TYR A 71 -5.41 -13.33 21.43
C TYR A 71 -4.02 -13.94 21.63
N ASP A 72 -3.89 -15.24 21.37
CA ASP A 72 -2.59 -15.89 21.31
C ASP A 72 -1.75 -15.29 20.17
N LEU A 73 -0.48 -14.97 20.44
CA LEU A 73 0.43 -14.40 19.43
C LEU A 73 0.49 -15.27 18.17
N ALA A 74 0.52 -16.59 18.31
CA ALA A 74 0.53 -17.51 17.18
C ALA A 74 -0.70 -17.37 16.26
N PHE A 75 -1.88 -17.07 16.83
CA PHE A 75 -3.08 -16.78 16.04
C PHE A 75 -2.95 -15.44 15.31
N VAL A 76 -2.51 -14.39 16.01
CA VAL A 76 -2.31 -13.06 15.42
C VAL A 76 -1.35 -13.14 14.22
N LEU A 77 -0.20 -13.79 14.39
CA LEU A 77 0.78 -13.98 13.32
C LEU A 77 0.20 -14.74 12.13
N LYS A 78 -0.58 -15.81 12.37
CA LYS A 78 -1.28 -16.55 11.31
C LYS A 78 -2.31 -15.69 10.58
N LEU A 79 -3.03 -14.83 11.29
CA LEU A 79 -4.04 -13.96 10.69
C LEU A 79 -3.40 -12.91 9.76
N PHE A 80 -2.29 -12.30 10.18
CA PHE A 80 -1.53 -11.39 9.30
C PHE A 80 -0.99 -12.12 8.07
N ALA A 81 -0.42 -13.32 8.25
CA ALA A 81 0.04 -14.13 7.13
C ALA A 81 -1.10 -14.47 6.15
N HIS A 82 -2.27 -14.86 6.66
CA HIS A 82 -3.46 -15.11 5.84
C HIS A 82 -3.92 -13.87 5.08
N ALA A 83 -3.97 -12.71 5.73
CA ALA A 83 -4.34 -11.44 5.09
C ALA A 83 -3.40 -11.09 3.93
N HIS A 84 -2.08 -11.23 4.12
CA HIS A 84 -1.09 -10.97 3.08
C HIS A 84 -1.12 -12.01 1.93
N ALA A 85 -1.54 -13.25 2.22
CA ALA A 85 -1.69 -14.31 1.22
C ALA A 85 -3.01 -14.24 0.42
N SER A 86 -3.94 -13.34 0.77
CA SER A 86 -5.26 -13.22 0.12
C SER A 86 -5.23 -12.87 -1.37
N GLY A 87 -4.11 -12.38 -1.89
CA GLY A 87 -3.99 -11.93 -3.28
C GLY A 87 -4.60 -10.55 -3.53
N PHE A 88 -4.85 -9.76 -2.47
CA PHE A 88 -5.41 -8.41 -2.62
C PHE A 88 -4.59 -7.53 -3.58
N ARG A 89 -5.31 -6.81 -4.45
CA ARG A 89 -4.77 -5.79 -5.35
C ARG A 89 -5.74 -4.61 -5.37
N PHE A 90 -5.19 -3.39 -5.30
CA PHE A 90 -5.98 -2.20 -5.56
C PHE A 90 -6.46 -2.21 -7.01
N GLN A 91 -7.76 -2.00 -7.19
CA GLN A 91 -8.38 -2.01 -8.52
C GLN A 91 -8.15 -0.71 -9.29
N THR A 92 -7.86 0.39 -8.58
CA THR A 92 -7.64 1.71 -9.19
C THR A 92 -6.49 2.46 -8.55
N PHE A 93 -5.86 3.36 -9.32
CA PHE A 93 -4.81 4.24 -8.81
C PHE A 93 -5.34 5.12 -7.67
N LEU A 94 -6.52 5.71 -7.84
CA LEU A 94 -7.11 6.56 -6.81
C LEU A 94 -7.37 5.80 -5.50
N GLY A 95 -7.81 4.53 -5.59
CA GLY A 95 -8.00 3.69 -4.41
C GLY A 95 -6.69 3.46 -3.65
N ALA A 96 -5.62 3.11 -4.36
CA ALA A 96 -4.29 2.95 -3.78
C ALA A 96 -3.79 4.27 -3.18
N TRP A 97 -3.80 5.35 -3.96
CA TRP A 97 -3.32 6.66 -3.55
C TRP A 97 -4.03 7.13 -2.29
N LYS A 98 -5.37 7.10 -2.26
CA LYS A 98 -6.17 7.53 -1.12
C LYS A 98 -5.86 6.73 0.14
N PHE A 99 -5.71 5.40 0.03
CA PHE A 99 -5.35 4.55 1.17
C PHE A 99 -3.98 4.96 1.74
N TYR A 100 -2.96 5.11 0.89
CA TYR A 100 -1.61 5.44 1.33
C TYR A 100 -1.44 6.91 1.77
N THR A 101 -2.26 7.84 1.27
CA THR A 101 -2.18 9.24 1.69
C THR A 101 -2.94 9.50 2.99
N SER A 102 -4.05 8.81 3.22
CA SER A 102 -5.04 9.22 4.22
C SER A 102 -5.46 8.15 5.23
N TYR A 103 -5.14 6.86 5.02
CA TYR A 103 -5.61 5.78 5.89
C TYR A 103 -4.49 4.96 6.53
N THR A 104 -3.48 4.57 5.75
CA THR A 104 -2.40 3.74 6.30
C THR A 104 -1.65 4.48 7.41
N LEU A 105 -1.26 3.73 8.44
CA LEU A 105 -0.40 4.25 9.49
C LEU A 105 0.92 4.76 8.87
N LYS A 106 1.37 5.92 9.34
CA LYS A 106 2.65 6.54 8.97
C LYS A 106 3.47 6.77 10.23
N ASN A 107 4.78 6.75 10.07
CA ASN A 107 5.63 7.29 11.12
C ASN A 107 5.31 8.78 11.31
N VAL A 108 5.20 9.20 12.56
CA VAL A 108 5.23 10.62 12.86
C VAL A 108 6.69 11.01 12.68
N ARG A 109 7.02 11.76 11.62
CA ARG A 109 8.31 12.47 11.61
C ARG A 109 8.30 13.37 12.85
N ARG A 110 9.18 13.09 13.81
CA ARG A 110 9.70 14.17 14.66
C ARG A 110 10.57 15.07 13.79
#